data_AF-A0A3S0CWN0-F1
#
_entry.id   AF-A0A3S0CWN0-F1
#
_cell.length_a   1.000
_cell.length_b   1.000
_cell.length_c   1.000
_cell.angle_alpha   90.00
_cell.angle_beta   90.00
_cell.angle_gamma   90.00
#
_symmetry.space_group_name_H-M   'P 1'
#
loop_
_entity.id
_entity.type
_entity.pdbx_description
1 polymer ?
#
loop_
_entity_poly.entity_id
_entity_poly.type
_entity_poly.pdbx_seq_one_letter_code
_entity_poly.pdbx_strand_id
1 'polypeptide(L)'
;MSTPSRLAMLLALTCLVHTNARSDTPTTVLRLDLSASQADQVGALPEVVVVLKAPEHEDEVQGLMAALSGAAKLPRQAFQRGHALMLLSSGPMLDQPDRVSVQKLAIEHMQINLVVNHTRVRDAGMSLERNLPWRPLVKVRIPSDLAAGTYTVHVRWIVGASESDGAGAKRLPTHPPSVEQTTSFELRQ
;
A
#
# COMPACT_ATOMS: atom_id res chain seq x y z
N MET A 1 -50.31 -40.17 21.62
CA MET A 1 -49.53 -40.07 22.88
C MET A 1 -48.05 -39.94 22.52
N SER A 2 -47.39 -38.97 23.15
CA SER A 2 -45.94 -38.71 23.31
C SER A 2 -44.99 -38.67 22.10
N THR A 3 -44.47 -37.47 21.87
CA THR A 3 -43.22 -37.05 21.20
C THR A 3 -41.95 -37.39 22.05
N PRO A 4 -40.73 -36.85 21.81
CA PRO A 4 -39.69 -37.30 20.86
C PRO A 4 -38.26 -37.41 21.49
N SER A 5 -37.24 -37.89 20.76
CA SER A 5 -35.80 -37.55 21.01
C SER A 5 -34.94 -37.91 19.79
N ARG A 6 -34.36 -36.93 19.07
CA ARG A 6 -33.11 -36.18 19.34
C ARG A 6 -31.85 -36.91 18.85
N LEU A 7 -31.35 -36.47 17.70
CA LEU A 7 -29.93 -36.29 17.27
C LEU A 7 -30.00 -36.14 15.73
N ALA A 8 -30.12 -34.96 15.12
CA ALA A 8 -29.24 -33.79 15.14
C ALA A 8 -27.76 -34.16 14.92
N MET A 9 -27.36 -34.30 13.66
CA MET A 9 -26.05 -33.81 13.23
C MET A 9 -26.09 -33.43 11.74
N LEU A 10 -26.44 -32.16 11.53
CA LEU A 10 -26.32 -31.44 10.27
C LEU A 10 -24.80 -31.28 10.00
N LEU A 11 -24.22 -32.09 9.12
CA LEU A 11 -22.91 -31.80 8.56
C LEU A 11 -23.09 -30.66 7.54
N ALA A 12 -23.09 -29.43 8.05
CA ALA A 12 -22.89 -28.25 7.22
C ALA A 12 -21.44 -28.31 6.73
N LEU A 13 -21.24 -28.87 5.55
CA LEU A 13 -20.01 -28.75 4.78
C LEU A 13 -19.92 -27.29 4.33
N THR A 14 -19.41 -26.43 5.21
CA THR A 14 -19.00 -25.09 4.83
C THR A 14 -17.83 -25.22 3.86
N CYS A 15 -18.13 -25.04 2.58
CA CYS A 15 -17.11 -24.73 1.59
C CYS A 15 -16.33 -23.51 2.09
N LEU A 16 -15.15 -23.75 2.68
CA LEU A 16 -14.11 -22.75 2.80
C LEU A 16 -13.71 -22.40 1.37
N VAL A 17 -14.35 -21.38 0.82
CA VAL A 17 -13.85 -20.67 -0.35
C VAL A 17 -12.58 -19.97 0.13
N HIS A 18 -11.44 -20.65 0.00
CA HIS A 18 -10.14 -19.99 -0.05
C HIS A 18 -10.11 -19.20 -1.36
N THR A 19 -10.68 -18.00 -1.36
CA THR A 19 -10.43 -17.04 -2.43
C THR A 19 -8.97 -16.63 -2.32
N ASN A 20 -8.13 -17.33 -3.09
CA ASN A 20 -6.76 -16.93 -3.36
C ASN A 20 -6.73 -15.46 -3.77
N ALA A 21 -5.82 -14.72 -3.13
CA ALA A 21 -5.57 -13.31 -3.32
C ALA A 21 -5.52 -12.95 -4.81
N ARG A 22 -6.40 -12.03 -5.22
CA ARG A 22 -6.43 -11.48 -6.58
C ARG A 22 -5.20 -10.58 -6.75
N SER A 23 -4.17 -11.10 -7.40
CA SER A 23 -2.90 -10.42 -7.67
C SER A 23 -2.97 -9.41 -8.84
N ASP A 24 -4.14 -9.22 -9.46
CA ASP A 24 -4.29 -8.44 -10.71
C ASP A 24 -4.66 -6.97 -10.50
N THR A 25 -4.60 -6.48 -9.26
CA THR A 25 -4.96 -5.09 -8.98
C THR A 25 -3.87 -4.17 -9.55
N PRO A 26 -4.19 -3.28 -10.52
CA PRO A 26 -3.19 -2.41 -11.12
C PRO A 26 -2.58 -1.53 -10.04
N THR A 27 -1.26 -1.67 -9.88
CA THR A 27 -0.46 -0.94 -8.91
C THR A 27 0.57 -0.12 -9.66
N THR A 28 0.68 1.17 -9.31
CA THR A 28 1.61 2.08 -9.96
C THR A 28 2.50 2.73 -8.90
N VAL A 29 3.81 2.74 -9.17
CA VAL A 29 4.78 3.52 -8.41
C VAL A 29 5.08 4.78 -9.20
N LEU A 30 4.82 5.94 -8.58
CA LEU A 30 5.16 7.25 -9.11
C LEU A 30 6.41 7.77 -8.41
N ARG A 31 7.31 8.34 -9.20
CA ARG A 31 8.53 8.98 -8.74
C ARG A 31 8.30 10.48 -8.63
N LEU A 32 8.38 11.03 -7.40
CA LEU A 32 8.27 12.46 -7.15
C LEU A 32 9.66 13.03 -6.91
N ASP A 33 10.26 13.62 -7.94
CA ASP A 33 11.58 14.22 -7.82
C ASP A 33 11.51 15.50 -7.00
N LEU A 34 12.47 15.69 -6.09
CA LEU A 34 12.64 16.97 -5.40
C LEU A 34 13.37 17.94 -6.34
N SER A 35 12.65 18.44 -7.34
CA SER A 35 13.11 19.57 -8.13
C SER A 35 13.03 20.86 -7.30
N ALA A 36 13.86 21.86 -7.62
CA ALA A 36 13.89 23.11 -6.86
C ALA A 36 12.52 23.83 -6.77
N SER A 37 11.65 23.65 -7.76
CA SER A 37 10.29 24.24 -7.77
C SER A 37 9.27 23.48 -6.93
N GLN A 38 9.55 22.24 -6.53
CA GLN A 38 8.62 21.37 -5.80
C GLN A 38 9.22 20.78 -4.51
N ALA A 39 10.46 21.15 -4.18
CA ALA A 39 11.23 20.60 -3.07
C ALA A 39 10.49 20.73 -1.73
N ASP A 40 9.90 21.88 -1.46
CA ASP A 40 9.14 22.11 -0.22
C ASP A 40 7.89 21.22 -0.16
N GLN A 41 7.18 21.07 -1.28
CA GLN A 41 5.94 20.29 -1.32
C GLN A 41 6.21 18.79 -1.22
N VAL A 42 7.16 18.26 -1.99
CA VAL A 42 7.52 16.83 -2.00
C VAL A 42 8.29 16.44 -0.73
N GLY A 43 9.16 17.32 -0.25
CA GLY A 43 9.92 17.14 0.99
C GLY A 43 9.01 17.06 2.22
N ALA A 44 7.97 17.91 2.27
CA ALA A 44 7.01 17.96 3.36
C ALA A 44 5.90 16.88 3.29
N LEU A 45 5.86 16.04 2.24
CA LEU A 45 4.87 14.96 2.17
C LEU A 45 5.08 14.00 3.35
N PRO A 46 4.04 13.77 4.16
CA PRO A 46 4.17 12.87 5.29
C PRO A 46 4.26 11.42 4.82
N GLU A 47 4.92 10.58 5.61
CA GLU A 47 4.94 9.13 5.43
C GLU A 47 3.61 8.55 5.92
N VAL A 48 2.60 8.59 5.06
CA VAL A 48 1.23 8.21 5.40
C VAL A 48 0.62 7.31 4.34
N VAL A 49 -0.40 6.59 4.79
CA VAL A 49 -1.31 5.81 3.96
C VAL A 49 -2.72 6.36 4.11
N VAL A 50 -3.41 6.56 2.99
CA VAL A 50 -4.80 7.03 2.96
C VAL A 50 -5.61 6.24 1.93
N VAL A 51 -6.90 6.09 2.20
CA VAL A 51 -7.87 5.57 1.24
C VAL A 51 -8.81 6.72 0.91
N LEU A 52 -9.13 6.90 -0.37
CA LEU A 52 -9.99 7.97 -0.87
C LEU A 52 -10.81 7.50 -2.07
N LYS A 53 -11.84 8.27 -2.44
CA LYS A 53 -12.51 8.06 -3.73
C LYS A 53 -11.53 8.38 -4.85
N ALA A 54 -11.41 7.49 -5.83
CA ALA A 54 -10.51 7.71 -6.96
C ALA A 54 -10.86 9.04 -7.65
N PRO A 55 -9.90 9.98 -7.77
CA PRO A 55 -10.15 11.27 -8.41
C PRO A 55 -10.35 11.08 -9.92
N GLU A 56 -11.09 11.99 -10.55
CA GLU A 56 -11.31 11.99 -12.01
C GLU A 56 -9.98 12.12 -12.79
N HIS A 57 -8.98 12.74 -12.19
CA HIS A 57 -7.63 12.95 -12.75
C HIS A 57 -6.56 12.17 -11.96
N GLU A 58 -6.73 10.86 -11.81
CA GLU A 58 -5.80 10.01 -11.04
C GLU A 58 -4.38 9.85 -11.63
N ASP A 59 -4.15 10.37 -12.83
CA ASP A 59 -2.83 10.42 -13.48
C ASP A 59 -2.12 11.77 -13.26
N GLU A 60 -2.80 12.76 -12.70
CA GLU A 60 -2.20 14.06 -12.39
C GLU A 60 -1.53 14.04 -11.01
N VAL A 61 -0.20 14.08 -11.02
CA VAL A 61 0.64 14.05 -9.81
C VAL A 61 0.24 15.13 -8.80
N GLN A 62 -0.07 16.34 -9.25
CA GLN A 62 -0.47 17.45 -8.36
C GLN A 62 -1.78 17.14 -7.64
N GLY A 63 -2.75 16.56 -8.34
CA GLY A 63 -4.03 16.13 -7.78
C GLY A 63 -3.83 15.05 -6.72
N LEU A 64 -2.96 14.08 -6.97
CA LEU A 64 -2.63 13.01 -6.01
C LEU A 64 -1.94 13.54 -4.75
N MET A 65 -0.98 14.47 -4.89
CA MET A 65 -0.29 15.08 -3.74
C MET A 65 -1.24 15.91 -2.87
N ALA A 66 -2.14 16.69 -3.51
CA ALA A 66 -3.16 17.44 -2.79
C ALA A 66 -4.14 16.52 -2.06
N ALA A 67 -4.57 15.44 -2.73
CA ALA A 67 -5.46 14.44 -2.15
C ALA A 67 -4.82 13.75 -0.93
N LEU A 68 -3.54 13.33 -1.03
CA LEU A 68 -2.78 12.75 0.07
C LEU A 68 -2.68 13.71 1.26
N SER A 69 -2.31 14.96 1.01
CA SER A 69 -2.11 15.98 2.05
C SER A 69 -3.41 16.37 2.76
N GLY A 70 -4.53 16.40 2.03
CA GLY A 70 -5.85 16.64 2.59
C GLY A 70 -6.39 15.45 3.37
N ALA A 71 -6.28 14.24 2.81
CA ALA A 71 -6.80 13.01 3.41
C ALA A 71 -6.05 12.61 4.69
N ALA A 72 -4.76 12.93 4.81
CA ALA A 72 -3.95 12.67 6.01
C ALA A 72 -4.49 13.38 7.27
N LYS A 73 -5.32 14.42 7.10
CA LYS A 73 -5.92 15.19 8.20
C LYS A 73 -7.24 14.59 8.70
N LEU A 74 -7.73 13.51 8.08
CA LEU A 74 -9.02 12.91 8.38
C LEU A 74 -8.83 11.63 9.21
N PRO A 75 -9.42 11.51 10.42
CA PRO A 75 -9.14 10.42 11.34
C PRO A 75 -9.73 9.06 10.92
N ARG A 76 -10.83 9.04 10.15
CA ARG A 76 -11.42 7.82 9.59
C ARG A 76 -12.38 8.17 8.47
N GLN A 77 -12.28 7.45 7.35
CA GLN A 77 -13.12 7.70 6.18
C GLN A 77 -14.18 6.60 6.03
N ALA A 78 -15.38 7.00 5.65
CA ALA A 78 -16.48 6.08 5.37
C ALA A 78 -16.92 6.26 3.92
N PHE A 79 -17.05 5.14 3.21
CA PHE A 79 -17.45 5.10 1.82
C PHE A 79 -18.63 4.17 1.63
N GLN A 80 -19.50 4.51 0.68
CA GLN A 80 -20.50 3.56 0.20
C GLN A 80 -19.85 2.50 -0.68
N ARG A 81 -20.35 1.27 -0.62
CA ARG A 81 -19.99 0.21 -1.57
C ARG A 81 -20.23 0.63 -3.01
N GLY A 82 -19.46 0.06 -3.93
CA GLY A 82 -19.51 0.37 -5.35
C GLY A 82 -18.75 1.63 -5.77
N HIS A 83 -18.30 2.48 -4.84
CA HIS A 83 -17.36 3.55 -5.18
C HIS A 83 -16.03 2.98 -5.66
N ALA A 84 -15.45 3.59 -6.70
CA ALA A 84 -14.06 3.38 -7.06
C ALA A 84 -13.18 4.00 -5.96
N LEU A 85 -12.49 3.16 -5.20
CA LEU A 85 -11.59 3.58 -4.13
C LEU A 85 -10.14 3.43 -4.57
N MET A 86 -9.30 4.31 -4.03
CA MET A 86 -7.87 4.32 -4.26
C MET A 86 -7.13 4.40 -2.93
N LEU A 87 -6.15 3.52 -2.77
CA LEU A 87 -5.15 3.55 -1.72
C LEU A 87 -3.94 4.34 -2.25
N LEU A 88 -3.54 5.37 -1.51
CA LEU A 88 -2.30 6.10 -1.72
C LEU A 88 -1.37 5.91 -0.52
N SER A 89 -0.10 5.60 -0.78
CA SER A 89 0.94 5.54 0.24
C SER A 89 2.19 6.28 -0.23
N SER A 90 2.65 7.21 0.62
CA SER A 90 3.89 7.94 0.44
C SER A 90 4.99 7.24 1.24
N GLY A 91 6.06 6.86 0.55
CA GLY A 91 7.19 6.15 1.15
C GLY A 91 8.29 7.07 1.68
N PRO A 92 9.42 6.49 2.13
CA PRO A 92 10.53 7.25 2.67
C PRO A 92 11.21 8.12 1.60
N MET A 93 11.99 9.10 2.04
CA MET A 93 12.88 9.83 1.13
C MET A 93 13.97 8.88 0.61
N LEU A 94 14.15 8.85 -0.71
CA LEU A 94 15.14 8.04 -1.41
C LEU A 94 16.07 8.91 -2.23
N ASP A 95 17.15 8.31 -2.69
CA ASP A 95 18.22 8.97 -3.44
C ASP A 95 18.37 8.28 -4.80
N GLN A 96 18.58 8.99 -5.90
CA GLN A 96 19.00 8.28 -7.13
C GLN A 96 20.30 7.51 -6.88
N PRO A 97 20.47 6.25 -7.37
CA PRO A 97 19.60 5.49 -8.27
C PRO A 97 18.69 4.48 -7.54
N ASP A 98 18.20 4.82 -6.35
CA ASP A 98 17.30 3.94 -5.61
C ASP A 98 16.09 3.52 -6.45
N ARG A 99 15.62 2.30 -6.20
CA ARG A 99 14.50 1.67 -6.88
C ARG A 99 13.43 1.30 -5.89
N VAL A 100 12.19 1.27 -6.37
CA VAL A 100 11.00 0.89 -5.60
C VAL A 100 10.17 -0.08 -6.44
N SER A 101 9.69 -1.14 -5.80
CA SER A 101 8.85 -2.16 -6.43
C SER A 101 7.78 -2.63 -5.45
N VAL A 102 6.54 -2.77 -5.92
CA VAL A 102 5.50 -3.41 -5.11
C VAL A 102 5.67 -4.91 -5.18
N GLN A 103 5.89 -5.53 -4.04
CA GLN A 103 6.14 -6.97 -3.93
C GLN A 103 4.83 -7.76 -3.80
N LYS A 104 3.91 -7.28 -2.96
CA LYS A 104 2.69 -8.02 -2.64
C LYS A 104 1.55 -7.07 -2.32
N LEU A 105 0.36 -7.39 -2.85
CA LEU A 105 -0.92 -6.88 -2.37
C LEU A 105 -1.80 -8.09 -2.02
N ALA A 106 -2.28 -8.15 -0.79
CA ALA A 106 -3.21 -9.18 -0.35
C ALA A 106 -4.40 -8.53 0.35
N ILE A 107 -5.60 -9.00 0.00
CA ILE A 107 -6.85 -8.57 0.63
C ILE A 107 -7.49 -9.81 1.23
N GLU A 108 -7.50 -9.88 2.56
CA GLU A 108 -7.93 -11.05 3.32
C GLU A 108 -8.67 -10.57 4.56
N HIS A 109 -9.87 -11.10 4.82
CA HIS A 109 -10.59 -10.90 6.09
C HIS A 109 -10.59 -9.46 6.64
N MET A 110 -11.10 -8.49 5.86
CA MET A 110 -11.14 -7.07 6.25
C MET A 110 -9.75 -6.42 6.45
N GLN A 111 -8.70 -7.04 5.93
CA GLN A 111 -7.35 -6.50 5.92
C GLN A 111 -6.86 -6.33 4.49
N ILE A 112 -6.18 -5.22 4.25
CA ILE A 112 -5.48 -4.94 3.00
C ILE A 112 -4.01 -4.78 3.35
N ASN A 113 -3.19 -5.73 2.90
CA ASN A 113 -1.75 -5.78 3.17
C ASN A 113 -0.98 -5.47 1.90
N LEU A 114 -0.23 -4.37 1.90
CA LEU A 114 0.64 -3.93 0.82
C LEU A 114 2.09 -3.98 1.28
N VAL A 115 2.94 -4.70 0.54
CA VAL A 115 4.38 -4.76 0.78
C VAL A 115 5.11 -4.09 -0.38
N VAL A 116 5.91 -3.09 -0.05
CA VAL A 116 6.69 -2.30 -1.00
C VAL A 116 8.16 -2.45 -0.65
N ASN A 117 8.95 -2.94 -1.61
CA ASN A 117 10.39 -3.02 -1.47
C ASN A 117 11.03 -1.76 -2.04
N HIS A 118 12.09 -1.30 -1.40
CA HIS A 118 12.93 -0.24 -1.95
C HIS A 118 14.40 -0.50 -1.66
N THR A 119 15.28 0.07 -2.47
CA THR A 119 16.72 0.09 -2.17
C THR A 119 17.07 1.31 -1.32
N ARG A 120 18.27 1.29 -0.75
CA ARG A 120 18.87 2.48 -0.13
C ARG A 120 20.37 2.49 -0.38
N VAL A 121 20.76 3.05 -1.51
CA VAL A 121 22.14 3.03 -2.03
C VAL A 121 23.10 3.79 -1.11
N ARG A 122 22.63 4.84 -0.43
CA ARG A 122 23.42 5.57 0.59
C ARG A 122 23.89 4.67 1.73
N ASP A 123 23.02 3.78 2.21
CA ASP A 123 23.33 2.85 3.31
C ASP A 123 24.26 1.71 2.85
N ALA A 124 24.41 1.50 1.53
CA ALA A 124 25.36 0.55 0.97
C ALA A 124 26.81 1.07 0.94
N GLY A 125 27.04 2.34 1.31
CA GLY A 125 28.37 2.98 1.31
C GLY A 125 28.82 3.49 -0.05
N MET A 126 27.91 3.58 -1.03
CA MET A 126 28.21 4.11 -2.35
C MET A 126 28.10 5.64 -2.32
N SER A 127 29.21 6.33 -2.59
CA SER A 127 29.21 7.77 -2.84
C SER A 127 28.86 8.02 -4.30
N LEU A 128 27.75 8.68 -4.56
CA LEU A 128 27.28 8.98 -5.91
C LEU A 128 27.53 10.45 -6.22
N GLU A 129 28.11 10.73 -7.39
CA GLU A 129 28.44 12.10 -7.83
C GLU A 129 27.19 13.00 -7.95
N ARG A 130 26.01 12.41 -8.16
CA ARG A 130 24.74 13.12 -8.25
C ARG A 130 23.69 12.38 -7.46
N ASN A 131 23.49 12.84 -6.23
CA ASN A 131 22.41 12.36 -5.40
C ASN A 131 21.19 13.28 -5.57
N LEU A 132 20.21 12.84 -6.36
CA LEU A 132 18.95 13.55 -6.51
C LEU A 132 17.90 12.90 -5.59
N PRO A 133 17.49 13.58 -4.51
CA PRO A 133 16.48 13.06 -3.62
C PRO A 133 15.13 12.99 -4.34
N TRP A 134 14.36 11.96 -4.04
CA TRP A 134 13.03 11.75 -4.58
C TRP A 134 12.18 10.96 -3.60
N ARG A 135 10.86 11.12 -3.69
CA ARG A 135 9.90 10.39 -2.84
C ARG A 135 9.02 9.48 -3.69
N PRO A 136 8.88 8.19 -3.35
CA PRO A 136 7.96 7.31 -4.03
C PRO A 136 6.53 7.51 -3.53
N LEU A 137 5.60 7.52 -4.47
CA LEU A 137 4.16 7.49 -4.21
C LEU A 137 3.57 6.25 -4.86
N VAL A 138 2.99 5.36 -4.06
CA VAL A 138 2.32 4.15 -4.55
C VAL A 138 0.83 4.42 -4.63
N LYS A 139 0.24 4.14 -5.80
CA LYS A 139 -1.21 4.12 -5.99
C LYS A 139 -1.70 2.71 -6.31
N VAL A 140 -2.74 2.29 -5.59
CA VAL A 140 -3.41 0.98 -5.77
C VAL A 140 -4.91 1.22 -5.84
N ARG A 141 -5.58 0.70 -6.87
CA ARG A 141 -7.05 0.71 -6.90
C ARG A 141 -7.60 -0.35 -5.96
N ILE A 142 -8.57 -0.02 -5.12
CA ILE A 142 -9.21 -1.01 -4.26
C ILE A 142 -10.39 -1.63 -5.02
N PRO A 143 -10.53 -2.97 -5.04
CA PRO A 143 -11.66 -3.61 -5.71
C PRO A 143 -13.01 -3.06 -5.21
N SER A 144 -13.95 -2.83 -6.12
CA SER A 144 -15.27 -2.28 -5.79
C SER A 144 -16.24 -3.31 -5.23
N ASP A 145 -15.92 -4.60 -5.36
CA ASP A 145 -16.72 -5.76 -4.94
C ASP A 145 -16.48 -6.17 -3.48
N LEU A 146 -15.66 -5.42 -2.73
CA LEU A 146 -15.44 -5.66 -1.31
C LEU A 146 -16.75 -5.69 -0.51
N ALA A 147 -16.79 -6.62 0.46
CA ALA A 147 -17.90 -6.73 1.40
C ALA A 147 -17.97 -5.49 2.31
N ALA A 148 -19.18 -5.13 2.77
CA ALA A 148 -19.35 -4.09 3.78
C ALA A 148 -18.60 -4.48 5.07
N GLY A 149 -18.01 -3.49 5.73
CA GLY A 149 -17.21 -3.71 6.94
C GLY A 149 -16.16 -2.64 7.17
N THR A 150 -15.46 -2.74 8.29
CA THR A 150 -14.29 -1.91 8.57
C THR A 150 -13.05 -2.62 8.06
N TYR A 151 -12.33 -1.99 7.14
CA TYR A 151 -11.05 -2.48 6.65
C TYR A 151 -9.90 -1.79 7.36
N THR A 152 -8.89 -2.59 7.73
CA THR A 152 -7.58 -2.09 8.15
C THR A 152 -6.59 -2.25 7.00
N VAL A 153 -5.87 -1.19 6.69
CA VAL A 153 -4.84 -1.19 5.64
C VAL A 153 -3.48 -1.12 6.29
N HIS A 154 -2.61 -2.06 5.97
CA HIS A 154 -1.22 -2.11 6.38
C HIS A 154 -0.33 -1.96 5.16
N VAL A 155 0.54 -0.96 5.18
CA VAL A 155 1.58 -0.77 4.17
C VAL A 155 2.93 -0.91 4.84
N ARG A 156 3.73 -1.86 4.36
CA ARG A 156 5.08 -2.10 4.85
C ARG A 156 6.09 -1.75 3.76
N TRP A 157 6.92 -0.76 4.03
CA TRP A 157 8.07 -0.38 3.23
C TRP A 157 9.30 -1.14 3.74
N ILE A 158 9.91 -1.99 2.93
CA ILE A 158 11.03 -2.84 3.32
C ILE A 158 12.26 -2.45 2.51
N VAL A 159 13.39 -2.26 3.20
CA VAL A 159 14.69 -2.11 2.52
C VAL A 159 15.13 -3.47 1.97
N GLY A 160 15.12 -3.61 0.65
CA GLY A 160 15.55 -4.81 -0.07
C GLY A 160 16.82 -4.58 -0.91
N ALA A 161 17.44 -5.66 -1.35
CA ALA A 161 18.53 -5.61 -2.30
C ALA A 161 17.95 -5.35 -3.70
N SER A 162 18.63 -4.53 -4.50
CA SER A 162 18.26 -4.28 -5.90
C SER A 162 18.14 -5.61 -6.65
N GLU A 163 17.01 -5.89 -7.30
CA GLU A 163 16.87 -7.06 -8.18
C GLU A 163 17.72 -6.96 -9.46
N SER A 164 18.45 -5.84 -9.66
CA SER A 164 19.48 -5.72 -10.68
C SER A 164 20.75 -5.14 -10.08
N ASP A 165 21.76 -5.97 -9.84
CA ASP A 165 23.05 -5.87 -10.52
C ASP A 165 23.95 -7.04 -10.08
N GLY A 166 24.47 -7.77 -11.08
CA GLY A 166 25.45 -8.81 -10.87
C GLY A 166 26.69 -8.27 -10.16
N ALA A 167 27.32 -9.14 -9.36
CA ALA A 167 28.56 -8.90 -8.61
C ALA A 167 28.43 -7.90 -7.44
N GLY A 168 27.94 -8.39 -6.30
CA GLY A 168 28.19 -7.71 -5.01
C GLY A 168 27.02 -7.59 -4.05
N ALA A 169 25.95 -8.37 -4.19
CA ALA A 169 24.86 -8.39 -3.22
C ALA A 169 25.38 -8.73 -1.81
N LYS A 170 25.62 -7.71 -0.98
CA LYS A 170 25.74 -7.89 0.47
C LYS A 170 24.47 -8.60 0.92
N ARG A 171 24.63 -9.70 1.67
CA ARG A 171 23.50 -10.44 2.26
C ARG A 171 22.58 -9.45 2.96
N LEU A 172 21.31 -9.46 2.60
CA LEU A 172 20.29 -8.72 3.33
C LEU A 172 20.29 -9.18 4.80
N PRO A 173 20.03 -8.27 5.76
CA PRO A 173 19.81 -8.66 7.14
C PRO A 173 18.67 -9.69 7.22
N THR A 174 18.72 -10.60 8.19
CA THR A 174 17.61 -11.53 8.49
C THR A 174 16.30 -10.80 8.81
N HIS A 175 16.40 -9.54 9.25
CA HIS A 175 15.29 -8.62 9.43
C HIS A 175 15.66 -7.28 8.76
N PRO A 176 15.33 -7.08 7.47
CA PRO A 176 15.58 -5.82 6.82
C PRO A 176 14.81 -4.70 7.54
N PRO A 177 15.39 -3.50 7.66
CA PRO A 177 14.68 -2.36 8.25
C PRO A 177 13.41 -2.08 7.45
N SER A 178 12.32 -1.81 8.17
CA SER A 178 11.02 -1.54 7.58
C SER A 178 10.31 -0.38 8.26
N VAL A 179 9.54 0.37 7.47
CA VAL A 179 8.58 1.37 7.96
C VAL A 179 7.18 0.84 7.75
N GLU A 180 6.38 0.82 8.81
CA GLU A 180 4.99 0.39 8.77
C GLU A 180 4.05 1.57 8.88
N GLN A 181 3.07 1.61 7.98
CA GLN A 181 2.01 2.60 7.95
C GLN A 181 0.68 1.88 8.03
N THR A 182 -0.24 2.38 8.85
CA THR A 182 -1.57 1.78 9.01
C THR A 182 -2.65 2.84 8.93
N THR A 183 -3.75 2.51 8.26
CA THR A 183 -4.98 3.32 8.29
C THR A 183 -6.21 2.41 8.33
N SER A 184 -7.39 2.98 8.53
CA SER A 184 -8.64 2.22 8.50
C SER A 184 -9.75 3.02 7.84
N PHE A 185 -10.65 2.31 7.14
CA PHE A 185 -11.83 2.89 6.54
C PHE A 185 -13.04 1.97 6.70
N GLU A 186 -14.23 2.53 6.56
CA GLU A 186 -15.50 1.82 6.64
C GLU A 186 -16.16 1.75 5.26
N LEU A 187 -16.58 0.55 4.85
CA LEU A 187 -17.47 0.32 3.71
C LEU A 187 -18.89 0.08 4.21
N ARG A 188 -19.79 0.98 3.84
CA ARG A 188 -21.22 0.93 4.17
C ARG A 188 -22.03 0.33 3.03
N GLN A 189 -23.17 -0.27 3.38
CA GLN A 189 -24.10 -0.88 2.43
C GLN A 189 -24.78 0.17 1.55
#